data_AF-A0A226WXJ6-F1
#
_entry.id   AF-A0A226WXJ6-F1
#
_cell.length_a   1.000
_cell.length_b   1.000
_cell.length_c   1.000
_cell.angle_alpha   90.00
_cell.angle_beta   90.00
_cell.angle_gamma   90.00
#
_symmetry.space_group_name_H-M   'P 1'
#
loop_
_entity.id
_entity.type
_entity.pdbx_description
1 polymer ?
#
loop_
_entity_poly.entity_id
_entity_poly.type
_entity_poly.pdbx_seq_one_letter_code
_entity_poly.pdbx_strand_id
1 'polypeptide(L)'
;MFTALSAISAAGQTPTALSAFAILMQMLRWADKRHPYCRMLIDSDLLGMEREDVIVGDYDPEEHEGTRVFDDAELREFARRLARSTLPVKAKLLMLIMVSTGKRIRETCMGEWASLNFETGEWTIPKEHAKNNRESIVG
;
A
#
# COMPACT_ATOMS: atom_id res chain seq x y z
N MET A 1 4.10 17.66 -19.20
CA MET A 1 4.19 16.72 -18.05
C MET A 1 3.11 17.05 -17.02
N PHE A 2 3.09 18.29 -16.50
CA PHE A 2 2.03 18.84 -15.63
C PHE A 2 0.61 18.55 -16.14
N THR A 3 0.31 18.89 -17.39
CA THR A 3 -1.02 18.69 -18.00
C THR A 3 -1.48 17.23 -17.98
N ALA A 4 -0.54 16.28 -18.04
CA ALA A 4 -0.88 14.86 -18.01
C ALA A 4 -1.20 14.38 -16.60
N LEU A 5 -0.43 14.80 -15.58
CA LEU A 5 -0.70 14.44 -14.19
C LEU A 5 -1.98 15.11 -13.67
N SER A 6 -2.17 16.40 -13.96
CA SER A 6 -3.39 17.11 -13.62
C SER A 6 -4.61 16.55 -14.37
N ALA A 7 -4.45 16.04 -15.61
CA ALA A 7 -5.55 15.36 -16.31
C ALA A 7 -5.93 14.03 -15.65
N ILE A 8 -4.96 13.25 -15.16
CA ILE A 8 -5.22 12.00 -14.41
C ILE A 8 -5.93 12.33 -13.09
N SER A 9 -5.47 13.37 -12.41
CA SER A 9 -6.09 13.91 -11.18
C SER A 9 -7.53 14.35 -11.42
N ALA A 10 -7.77 15.15 -12.47
CA ALA A 10 -9.10 15.61 -12.88
C ALA A 10 -10.04 14.46 -13.32
N ALA A 11 -9.49 13.33 -13.76
CA ALA A 11 -10.25 12.12 -14.06
C ALA A 11 -10.67 11.33 -12.80
N GLY A 12 -10.41 11.86 -11.60
CA GLY A 12 -10.72 11.23 -10.32
C GLY A 12 -9.70 10.18 -9.88
N GLN A 13 -8.52 10.13 -10.52
CA GLN A 13 -7.45 9.18 -10.21
C GLN A 13 -6.27 9.85 -9.48
N THR A 14 -6.57 10.76 -8.56
CA THR A 14 -5.58 11.55 -7.81
C THR A 14 -4.51 10.69 -7.12
N PRO A 15 -4.81 9.54 -6.46
CA PRO A 15 -3.77 8.68 -5.89
C PRO A 15 -2.76 8.17 -6.93
N THR A 16 -3.23 7.87 -8.14
CA THR A 16 -2.39 7.42 -9.26
C THR A 16 -1.53 8.57 -9.79
N ALA A 17 -2.11 9.76 -9.92
CA ALA A 17 -1.38 10.96 -10.31
C ALA A 17 -0.26 11.29 -9.31
N LEU A 18 -0.54 11.22 -8.01
CA LEU A 18 0.45 11.46 -6.94
C LEU A 18 1.54 10.39 -6.92
N SER A 19 1.20 9.12 -7.12
CA SER A 19 2.20 8.05 -7.21
C SER A 19 3.12 8.23 -8.42
N ALA A 20 2.57 8.60 -9.58
CA ALA A 20 3.35 8.89 -10.78
C ALA A 20 4.25 10.12 -10.59
N PHE A 21 3.73 11.18 -9.96
CA PHE A 21 4.50 12.36 -9.58
C PHE A 21 5.69 12.00 -8.68
N ALA A 22 5.47 11.21 -7.63
CA ALA A 22 6.54 10.80 -6.71
C ALA A 22 7.67 10.06 -7.42
N ILE A 23 7.35 9.17 -8.36
CA ILE A 23 8.35 8.44 -9.17
C ILE A 23 9.13 9.39 -10.07
N LEU A 24 8.42 10.29 -10.77
CA LEU A 24 9.05 11.28 -11.66
C LEU A 24 10.00 12.19 -10.89
N MET A 25 9.56 12.71 -9.74
CA MET A 25 10.38 13.57 -8.88
C MET A 25 11.57 12.82 -8.30
N GLN A 26 11.42 11.54 -7.94
CA GLN A 26 12.54 10.71 -7.51
C GLN A 26 13.60 10.57 -8.61
N MET A 27 13.18 10.35 -9.86
CA MET A 27 14.08 10.27 -11.01
C MET A 27 14.76 11.61 -11.31
N LEU A 28 14.02 12.71 -11.28
CA LEU A 28 14.55 14.06 -11.51
C LEU A 28 15.57 14.47 -10.42
N ARG A 29 15.24 14.24 -9.15
CA ARG A 29 16.16 14.49 -8.02
C ARG A 29 17.41 13.62 -8.09
N TRP A 30 17.28 12.36 -8.54
CA TRP A 30 18.42 11.49 -8.78
C TRP A 30 19.32 12.02 -9.91
N ALA A 31 18.71 12.47 -11.01
CA ALA A 31 19.43 13.03 -12.15
C ALA A 31 20.14 14.33 -11.78
N ASP A 32 19.49 15.22 -11.03
CA ASP A 32 20.09 16.45 -10.53
C ASP A 32 21.33 16.15 -9.68
N LYS A 33 21.22 15.26 -8.69
CA LYS A 33 22.34 14.88 -7.81
C LYS A 33 23.54 14.27 -8.54
N ARG A 34 23.33 13.57 -9.66
CA ARG A 34 24.39 12.86 -10.40
C ARG A 34 24.87 13.60 -11.65
N HIS A 35 24.22 14.70 -12.00
CA HIS A 35 24.51 15.51 -13.19
C HIS A 35 24.83 14.74 -14.50
N PRO A 36 24.11 13.66 -14.89
CA PRO A 36 24.38 12.99 -16.16
C PRO A 36 24.02 13.87 -17.38
N TYR A 37 23.22 14.93 -17.19
CA TYR A 37 22.81 15.87 -18.24
C TYR A 37 22.87 17.32 -17.71
N CYS A 38 24.08 17.86 -17.57
CA CYS A 38 24.41 19.21 -17.04
C CYS A 38 23.76 20.43 -17.73
N ARG A 39 22.69 20.28 -18.52
CA ARG A 39 22.15 21.42 -19.29
C ARG A 39 20.62 21.47 -19.44
N MET A 40 19.90 20.39 -19.15
CA MET A 40 18.45 20.34 -19.40
C MET A 40 17.59 20.70 -18.18
N LEU A 41 18.14 20.70 -16.96
CA LEU A 41 17.39 20.89 -15.72
C LEU A 41 17.76 22.16 -14.93
N ILE A 42 18.84 22.86 -15.32
CA ILE A 42 19.38 24.00 -14.56
C ILE A 42 18.39 25.17 -14.48
N ASP A 43 17.53 25.34 -15.50
CA ASP A 43 16.53 26.41 -15.57
C ASP A 43 15.08 25.91 -15.39
N SER A 44 14.90 24.73 -14.80
CA SER A 44 13.59 24.08 -14.70
C SER A 44 13.03 24.15 -13.28
N ASP A 45 11.87 24.82 -13.13
CA ASP A 45 11.11 24.93 -11.87
C ASP A 45 10.50 23.58 -11.42
N LEU A 46 10.69 22.51 -12.21
CA LEU A 46 10.16 21.19 -11.94
C LEU A 46 10.64 20.59 -10.60
N LEU A 47 11.81 20.98 -10.10
CA LEU A 47 12.33 20.47 -8.83
C LEU A 47 11.67 21.09 -7.59
N GLY A 48 11.06 22.27 -7.73
CA GLY A 48 10.34 22.99 -6.66
C GLY A 48 8.88 22.57 -6.51
N MET A 49 8.40 21.66 -7.37
CA MET A 49 7.03 21.19 -7.32
C MET A 49 6.76 20.34 -6.09
N GLU A 50 5.56 20.53 -5.53
CA GLU A 50 5.02 19.74 -4.45
C GLU A 50 3.80 18.94 -4.93
N ARG A 51 3.27 18.07 -4.07
CA ARG A 51 2.19 17.13 -4.43
C ARG A 51 0.90 17.87 -4.78
N GLU A 52 0.68 18.98 -4.08
CA GLU A 52 -0.47 19.85 -4.14
C GLU A 52 -0.62 20.47 -5.53
N ASP A 53 0.49 20.70 -6.24
CA ASP A 53 0.49 21.22 -7.61
C ASP A 53 -0.13 20.23 -8.63
N VAL A 54 -0.23 18.95 -8.28
CA VAL A 54 -0.82 17.91 -9.14
C VAL A 54 -2.31 17.68 -8.84
N ILE A 55 -2.76 18.06 -7.65
CA ILE A 55 -4.11 17.81 -7.18
C ILE A 55 -5.07 18.78 -7.89
N VAL A 56 -6.14 18.22 -8.47
CA VAL A 56 -7.23 19.00 -9.06
C VAL A 56 -8.48 18.75 -8.23
N GLY A 57 -9.06 19.82 -7.70
CA GLY A 57 -10.22 19.74 -6.80
C GLY A 57 -9.83 19.78 -5.32
N ASP A 58 -10.69 19.25 -4.47
CA ASP A 58 -10.60 19.26 -3.01
C ASP A 58 -10.06 17.95 -2.41
N TYR A 59 -9.33 17.16 -3.21
CA TYR A 59 -8.74 15.91 -2.74
C TYR A 59 -7.72 16.18 -1.63
N ASP A 60 -8.01 15.69 -0.43
CA ASP A 60 -7.08 15.69 0.69
C ASP A 60 -6.29 14.36 0.72
N PRO A 61 -4.95 14.40 0.51
CA PRO A 61 -4.10 13.22 0.60
C PRO A 61 -4.12 12.56 1.99
N GLU A 62 -4.29 13.34 3.06
CA GLU A 62 -4.26 12.83 4.44
C GLU A 62 -5.57 12.12 4.82
N GLU A 63 -6.72 12.59 4.32
CA GLU A 63 -8.01 11.91 4.57
C GLU A 63 -8.10 10.55 3.86
N HIS A 64 -7.48 10.42 2.68
CA HIS A 64 -7.58 9.23 1.84
C HIS A 64 -6.54 8.13 2.15
N GLU A 65 -5.50 8.43 2.93
CA GLU A 65 -4.55 7.42 3.40
C GLU A 65 -5.14 6.60 4.56
N GLY A 66 -5.91 5.56 4.23
CA GLY A 66 -6.05 4.36 5.06
C GLY A 66 -6.70 4.52 6.44
N THR A 67 -7.42 5.62 6.70
CA THR A 67 -8.10 5.88 7.97
C THR A 67 -9.33 5.00 8.21
N ARG A 68 -9.90 4.42 7.16
CA ARG A 68 -11.04 3.50 7.28
C ARG A 68 -10.61 2.17 7.90
N VAL A 69 -11.03 1.95 9.14
CA VAL A 69 -10.91 0.68 9.86
C VAL A 69 -12.28 0.04 10.04
N PHE A 70 -12.33 -1.28 10.16
CA PHE A 70 -13.57 -1.97 10.52
C PHE A 70 -13.90 -1.72 11.98
N ASP A 71 -15.15 -1.35 12.25
CA ASP A 71 -15.67 -1.39 13.62
C ASP A 71 -16.10 -2.82 14.02
N ASP A 72 -16.41 -2.99 15.31
CA ASP A 72 -16.86 -4.26 15.89
C ASP A 72 -18.14 -4.82 15.25
N ALA A 73 -19.05 -3.97 14.78
CA ALA A 73 -20.29 -4.39 14.13
C ALA A 73 -20.02 -4.84 12.70
N GLU A 74 -19.20 -4.08 11.97
CA GLU A 74 -18.74 -4.40 10.63
C GLU A 74 -17.92 -5.70 10.62
N LEU A 75 -17.07 -5.96 11.62
CA LEU A 75 -16.33 -7.22 11.75
C LEU A 75 -17.26 -8.43 11.91
N ARG A 76 -18.30 -8.30 12.75
CA ARG A 76 -19.31 -9.37 12.93
C ARG A 76 -20.10 -9.60 11.65
N GLU A 77 -20.46 -8.52 10.95
CA GLU A 77 -21.17 -8.63 9.68
C GLU A 77 -20.29 -9.21 8.57
N PHE A 78 -19.03 -8.80 8.52
CA PHE A 78 -18.01 -9.38 7.63
C PHE A 78 -17.92 -10.89 7.82
N ALA A 79 -17.79 -11.37 9.05
CA ALA A 79 -17.73 -12.81 9.35
C ALA A 79 -19.00 -13.54 8.89
N ARG A 80 -20.20 -12.98 9.12
CA ARG A 80 -21.48 -13.54 8.63
C ARG A 80 -21.53 -13.63 7.12
N ARG A 81 -21.17 -12.55 6.41
CA ARG A 81 -21.22 -12.48 4.95
C ARG A 81 -20.18 -13.39 4.32
N LEU A 82 -18.98 -13.46 4.90
CA LEU A 82 -17.91 -14.33 4.43
C LEU A 82 -18.32 -15.81 4.51
N ALA A 83 -18.95 -16.22 5.61
CA ALA A 83 -19.46 -17.58 5.77
C ALA A 83 -20.45 -17.95 4.64
N ARG A 84 -21.38 -17.02 4.31
CA ARG A 84 -22.41 -17.20 3.28
C ARG A 84 -21.94 -16.95 1.85
N SER A 85 -20.72 -16.42 1.65
CA SER A 85 -20.21 -16.09 0.32
C SER A 85 -19.93 -17.35 -0.50
N THR A 86 -19.89 -17.19 -1.83
CA THR A 86 -19.52 -18.25 -2.80
C THR A 86 -18.01 -18.43 -2.95
N LEU A 87 -17.21 -17.73 -2.14
CA LEU A 87 -15.75 -17.80 -2.21
C LEU A 87 -15.23 -19.21 -1.87
N PRO A 88 -14.10 -19.64 -2.44
CA PRO A 88 -13.44 -20.88 -2.05
C PRO A 88 -13.11 -20.88 -0.55
N VAL A 89 -13.20 -22.04 0.09
CA VAL A 89 -12.92 -22.20 1.53
C VAL A 89 -11.54 -21.64 1.90
N LYS A 90 -10.52 -21.88 1.06
CA LYS A 90 -9.17 -21.33 1.25
C LYS A 90 -9.15 -19.81 1.33
N ALA A 91 -9.91 -19.13 0.46
CA ALA A 91 -9.99 -17.67 0.47
C ALA A 91 -10.69 -17.15 1.73
N LYS A 92 -11.74 -17.85 2.17
CA LYS A 92 -12.43 -17.51 3.44
C LYS A 92 -11.49 -17.64 4.64
N LEU A 93 -10.75 -18.75 4.74
CA LEU A 93 -9.79 -18.97 5.83
C LEU A 93 -8.66 -17.94 5.81
N LEU A 94 -8.10 -17.66 4.63
CA LEU A 94 -7.07 -16.63 4.45
C LEU A 94 -7.55 -15.26 4.96
N MET A 95 -8.77 -14.86 4.58
CA MET A 95 -9.34 -13.59 5.03
C MET A 95 -9.56 -13.55 6.54
N LEU A 96 -10.04 -14.64 7.14
CA LEU A 96 -10.21 -14.72 8.60
C LEU A 96 -8.87 -14.58 9.33
N ILE A 97 -7.83 -15.29 8.86
CA ILE A 97 -6.48 -15.18 9.43
C ILE A 97 -5.95 -13.76 9.28
N MET A 98 -6.11 -13.12 8.12
CA MET A 98 -5.65 -11.76 7.90
C MET A 98 -6.36 -10.75 8.82
N VAL A 99 -7.67 -10.89 9.03
CA VAL A 99 -8.43 -10.02 9.92
C VAL A 99 -8.07 -10.26 11.39
N SER A 100 -7.84 -11.51 11.80
CA SER A 100 -7.49 -11.82 13.20
C SER A 100 -6.04 -11.48 13.56
N THR A 101 -5.12 -11.49 12.59
CA THR A 101 -3.68 -11.29 12.84
C THR A 101 -3.13 -9.96 12.34
N GLY A 102 -3.89 -9.23 11.51
CA GLY A 102 -3.46 -8.00 10.84
C GLY A 102 -2.30 -8.19 9.84
N LYS A 103 -2.00 -9.43 9.45
CA LYS A 103 -0.89 -9.75 8.54
C LYS A 103 -1.26 -9.59 7.07
N ARG A 104 -0.25 -9.34 6.24
CA ARG A 104 -0.46 -9.08 4.81
C ARG A 104 -0.75 -10.39 4.08
N ILE A 105 -1.50 -10.28 2.98
CA ILE A 105 -1.86 -11.41 2.13
C ILE A 105 -0.64 -12.28 1.73
N ARG A 106 0.49 -11.66 1.36
CA ARG A 106 1.70 -12.41 0.98
C ARG A 106 2.29 -13.16 2.17
N GLU A 107 2.36 -12.53 3.34
CA GLU A 107 2.88 -13.15 4.56
C GLU A 107 2.03 -14.37 4.93
N THR A 108 0.70 -14.26 4.83
CA THR A 108 -0.23 -15.37 5.10
C THR A 108 -0.20 -16.46 4.04
N CYS A 109 -0.09 -16.11 2.75
CA CYS A 109 0.01 -17.09 1.67
C CYS A 109 1.35 -17.85 1.65
N MET A 110 2.41 -17.30 2.23
CA MET A 110 3.72 -17.94 2.35
C MET A 110 3.91 -18.69 3.67
N GLY A 111 2.89 -18.71 4.53
CA GLY A 111 2.92 -19.48 5.77
C GLY A 111 3.05 -20.97 5.49
N GLU A 112 3.99 -21.62 6.18
CA GLU A 112 4.21 -23.06 6.12
C GLU A 112 3.82 -23.69 7.45
N TRP A 113 3.43 -24.97 7.44
CA TRP A 113 3.10 -25.68 8.67
C TRP A 113 4.26 -25.72 9.67
N ALA A 114 5.51 -25.72 9.18
CA ALA A 114 6.72 -25.70 10.01
C ALA A 114 6.91 -24.39 10.80
N SER A 115 6.24 -23.30 10.39
CA SER A 115 6.32 -22.03 11.10
C SER A 115 5.18 -21.81 12.09
N LEU A 116 4.28 -22.80 12.24
CA LEU A 116 3.20 -22.80 13.21
C LEU A 116 3.55 -23.72 14.39
N ASN A 117 3.55 -23.17 15.59
CA ASN A 117 3.61 -23.93 16.83
C ASN A 117 2.19 -24.14 17.37
N PHE A 118 1.65 -25.34 17.18
CA PHE A 118 0.30 -25.67 17.64
C PHE A 118 0.19 -25.86 19.16
N GLU A 119 1.30 -26.06 19.88
CA GLU A 119 1.30 -26.16 21.34
C GLU A 119 1.18 -24.78 21.98
N THR A 120 1.92 -23.79 21.46
CA THR A 120 1.89 -22.42 21.98
C THR A 120 0.85 -21.53 21.29
N GLY A 121 0.31 -21.97 20.14
CA GLY A 121 -0.60 -21.17 19.31
C GLY A 121 0.11 -20.09 18.50
N GLU A 122 1.42 -20.15 18.38
CA GLU A 122 2.23 -19.10 17.77
C GLU A 122 2.49 -19.37 16.29
N TRP A 123 2.51 -18.30 15.50
CA TRP A 123 2.93 -18.33 14.10
C TRP A 123 4.14 -17.42 13.89
N THR A 124 5.26 -18.01 13.51
CA THR A 124 6.49 -17.30 13.18
C THR A 124 6.49 -16.91 11.70
N ILE A 125 6.71 -15.63 11.41
CA ILE A 125 6.87 -15.13 10.05
C ILE A 125 8.35 -14.83 9.83
N PRO A 126 9.05 -15.65 9.01
CA PRO A 126 10.45 -15.43 8.68
C PRO A 126 10.70 -14.08 8.01
N LYS A 127 11.91 -13.54 8.21
CA LYS A 127 12.34 -12.25 7.64
C LYS A 127 12.19 -12.20 6.12
N GLU A 128 12.37 -13.32 5.42
CA GLU A 128 12.28 -13.45 3.96
C GLU A 128 10.84 -13.24 3.44
N HIS A 129 9.86 -13.49 4.30
CA HIS A 129 8.44 -13.38 3.97
C HIS A 129 7.85 -12.04 4.41
N ALA A 130 8.47 -11.39 5.40
CA ALA A 130 8.05 -10.10 5.93
C ALA A 130 8.39 -8.92 5.00
N LYS A 131 7.45 -7.99 4.81
CA LYS A 131 7.66 -6.79 3.97
C LYS A 131 8.86 -5.93 4.43
N ASN A 132 9.15 -5.92 5.72
CA ASN A 132 10.18 -5.08 6.34
C ASN A 132 11.51 -5.82 6.59
N ASN A 133 11.66 -7.06 6.11
CA ASN A 133 12.81 -7.92 6.40
C ASN A 133 13.09 -8.14 7.90
N ARG A 134 12.06 -8.09 8.74
CA ARG A 134 12.15 -8.40 10.17
C ARG A 134 11.27 -9.59 10.49
N GLU A 135 11.81 -10.53 11.25
CA GLU A 135 11.04 -11.63 11.81
C GLU A 135 9.98 -11.11 12.77
N SER A 136 8.81 -11.75 12.79
CA SER A 136 7.77 -11.44 13.77
C SER A 136 7.01 -12.69 14.17
N ILE A 137 6.63 -12.77 15.44
CA ILE A 137 5.77 -13.82 15.99
C ILE A 137 4.36 -13.26 16.14
N VAL A 138 3.36 -14.07 15.82
CA VAL A 138 1.93 -13.81 16.02
C VAL A 138 1.42 -14.81 17.05
N GLY A 139 0.68 -14.36 18.05
CA GLY A 139 0.02 -15.20 19.06
C GLY A 139 -1.39 -14.73 19.32
#